data_AF-A0A3D5AS38-F1
#
_entry.id   AF-A0A3D5AS38-F1
#
_cell.length_a   1.000
_cell.length_b   1.000
_cell.length_c   1.000
_cell.angle_alpha   90.00
_cell.angle_beta   90.00
_cell.angle_gamma   90.00
#
_symmetry.space_group_name_H-M   'P 1'
#
loop_
_entity.id
_entity.type
_entity.pdbx_description
1 polymer ?
#
loop_
_entity_poly.entity_id
_entity_poly.type
_entity_poly.pdbx_seq_one_letter_code
_entity_poly.pdbx_strand_id
1 'polypeptide(L)'
;RICGVPVGTVRSRLSQAKAKLAEALVASADVTHADAAALTESRRQQAFGIMQAAQQGSFANALAESWSKHAEIIGPQGQHGRGLALLIHIMNSDLEAGVRQRVTNVVAGPGVIIWEAELISPPDDPQHCPPAVVWLQTLRSGRVERLRLFHPLV
;
A
#
# COMPACT_ATOMS: atom_id res chain seq x y z
N ARG A 1 -15.87 -18.95 9.66
CA ARG A 1 -14.83 -19.16 10.70
C ARG A 1 -13.49 -19.27 9.98
N ILE A 2 -12.64 -18.23 9.99
CA ILE A 2 -11.38 -18.20 9.20
C ILE A 2 -10.12 -18.39 10.06
N CYS A 3 -10.23 -18.30 11.38
CA CYS A 3 -9.21 -18.77 12.31
C CYS A 3 -9.95 -19.50 13.43
N GLY A 4 -9.45 -20.65 13.91
CA GLY A 4 -10.05 -21.42 15.01
C GLY A 4 -10.03 -20.72 16.37
N VAL A 5 -10.17 -19.39 16.39
CA VAL A 5 -10.10 -18.52 17.56
C VAL A 5 -11.47 -17.85 17.74
N PRO A 6 -12.02 -17.81 18.96
CA PRO A 6 -13.28 -17.12 19.23
C PRO A 6 -13.25 -15.65 18.78
N VAL A 7 -14.35 -15.16 18.20
CA VAL A 7 -14.46 -13.77 17.68
C VAL A 7 -14.16 -12.73 18.76
N GLY A 8 -14.48 -13.03 20.03
CA GLY A 8 -14.15 -12.17 21.18
C GLY A 8 -12.64 -11.94 21.37
N THR A 9 -11.80 -12.91 21.01
CA THR A 9 -10.35 -12.82 21.13
C THR A 9 -9.73 -12.00 20.00
N VAL A 10 -10.33 -12.01 18.80
CA VAL A 10 -9.90 -11.18 17.66
C VAL A 10 -10.16 -9.70 17.96
N ARG A 11 -11.37 -9.37 18.44
CA ARG A 11 -11.74 -8.00 18.81
C ARG A 11 -10.90 -7.48 19.97
N SER A 12 -10.63 -8.32 20.97
CA SER A 12 -9.75 -8.01 22.10
C SER A 12 -8.30 -7.73 21.66
N ARG A 13 -7.72 -8.59 20.81
CA ARG A 13 -6.35 -8.43 20.32
C ARG A 13 -6.20 -7.21 19.40
N LEU A 14 -7.19 -6.94 18.55
CA LEU A 14 -7.23 -5.74 17.73
C LEU A 14 -7.35 -4.48 18.59
N SER A 15 -8.17 -4.51 19.65
CA SER A 15 -8.30 -3.42 20.61
C SER A 15 -7.00 -3.17 21.36
N GLN A 16 -6.28 -4.22 21.79
CA GLN A 16 -4.97 -4.09 22.42
C GLN A 16 -3.89 -3.59 21.46
N ALA A 17 -3.89 -4.04 20.21
CA ALA A 17 -2.98 -3.54 19.19
C ALA A 17 -3.23 -2.05 18.89
N LYS A 18 -4.50 -1.64 18.82
CA LYS A 18 -4.90 -0.24 18.63
C LYS A 18 -4.51 0.63 19.83
N ALA A 19 -4.68 0.13 21.05
CA ALA A 19 -4.26 0.83 22.27
C ALA A 19 -2.73 0.99 22.35
N LYS A 20 -1.97 -0.07 22.07
CA LYS A 20 -0.49 -0.02 22.03
C LYS A 20 0.03 0.90 20.93
N LEU A 21 -0.63 0.92 19.78
CA LEU A 21 -0.31 1.85 18.70
C LEU A 21 -0.60 3.30 19.12
N ALA A 22 -1.72 3.56 19.78
CA ALA A 22 -2.06 4.88 20.30
C ALA A 22 -1.07 5.35 21.38
N GLU A 23 -0.69 4.48 22.32
CA GLU A 23 0.31 4.78 23.35
C GLU A 23 1.70 5.06 22.74
N ALA A 24 2.12 4.27 21.75
CA ALA A 24 3.38 4.49 21.04
C ALA A 24 3.38 5.80 20.24
N LEU A 25 2.23 6.17 19.65
CA LEU A 25 2.07 7.43 18.92
C LEU A 25 2.14 8.64 19.87
N VAL A 26 1.44 8.59 21.01
CA VAL A 26 1.45 9.66 22.02
C VAL A 26 2.83 9.85 22.65
N ALA A 27 3.58 8.77 22.87
CA ALA A 27 4.94 8.84 23.42
C ALA A 27 5.97 9.48 22.46
N SER A 28 5.63 9.64 21.17
CA SER A 28 6.54 10.15 20.13
C SER A 28 6.26 11.60 19.70
N ALA A 29 5.31 12.29 20.33
CA ALA A 29 4.52 13.31 19.66
C ALA A 29 5.28 14.56 19.16
N ASP A 30 5.90 15.41 19.98
CA ASP A 30 5.98 16.82 19.54
C ASP A 30 7.09 17.21 18.55
N VAL A 31 8.25 16.54 18.54
CA VAL A 31 9.32 16.81 17.54
C VAL A 31 9.29 15.80 16.39
N THR A 32 8.91 14.55 16.66
CA THR A 32 8.82 13.50 15.64
C THR A 32 7.56 13.63 14.77
N HIS A 33 6.48 14.29 15.24
CA HIS A 33 5.31 14.52 14.38
C HIS A 33 5.58 15.46 13.22
N ALA A 34 6.42 16.50 13.38
CA ALA A 34 6.76 17.40 12.28
C ALA A 34 7.54 16.66 11.18
N ASP A 35 8.52 15.85 11.57
CA ASP A 35 9.27 14.99 10.64
C ASP A 35 8.39 13.92 10.00
N ALA A 36 7.47 13.31 10.76
CA ALA A 36 6.53 12.33 10.23
C ALA A 36 5.51 12.94 9.27
N ALA A 37 5.07 14.18 9.51
CA ALA A 37 4.18 14.92 8.62
C ALA A 37 4.89 15.30 7.31
N ALA A 38 6.12 15.82 7.41
CA ALA A 38 6.95 16.13 6.24
C ALA A 38 7.28 14.88 5.41
N LEU A 39 7.63 13.78 6.08
CA LEU A 39 7.85 12.49 5.43
C LEU A 39 6.57 12.00 4.74
N THR A 40 5.43 12.06 5.42
CA THR A 40 4.14 11.64 4.85
C THR A 40 3.77 12.46 3.62
N GLU A 41 3.97 13.78 3.66
CA GLU A 41 3.70 14.65 2.51
C GLU A 41 4.63 14.34 1.33
N SER A 42 5.94 14.17 1.58
CA SER A 42 6.88 13.76 0.54
C SER A 42 6.49 12.41 -0.08
N ARG A 43 6.11 11.43 0.74
CA ARG A 43 5.64 10.12 0.24
C ARG A 43 4.30 10.20 -0.48
N ARG A 44 3.44 11.12 -0.11
CA ARG A 44 2.16 11.38 -0.80
C ARG A 44 2.40 11.91 -2.20
N GLN A 45 3.25 12.92 -2.35
CA GLN A 45 3.64 13.46 -3.66
C GLN A 45 4.26 12.38 -4.54
N GLN A 46 5.13 11.56 -3.96
CA GLN A 46 5.73 10.43 -4.65
C GLN A 46 4.68 9.40 -5.09
N ALA A 47 3.71 9.05 -4.25
CA ALA A 47 2.65 8.11 -4.58
C ALA A 47 1.81 8.60 -5.76
N PHE A 48 1.41 9.88 -5.74
CA PHE A 48 0.68 10.49 -6.84
C PHE A 48 1.49 10.52 -8.13
N GLY A 49 2.78 10.88 -8.05
CA GLY A 49 3.69 10.86 -9.19
C GLY A 49 3.84 9.46 -9.79
N ILE A 50 3.97 8.43 -8.96
CA ILE A 50 4.06 7.03 -9.40
C ILE A 50 2.77 6.59 -10.12
N MET A 51 1.59 6.91 -9.59
CA MET A 51 0.32 6.53 -10.22
C MET A 51 0.05 7.31 -11.51
N GLN A 52 0.41 8.60 -11.55
CA GLN A 52 0.36 9.39 -12.78
C GLN A 52 1.30 8.82 -13.84
N ALA A 53 2.53 8.46 -13.45
CA ALA A 53 3.49 7.82 -14.35
C ALA A 53 2.97 6.48 -14.89
N ALA A 54 2.25 5.71 -14.07
CA ALA A 54 1.59 4.48 -14.53
C ALA A 54 0.59 4.75 -15.65
N GLN A 55 -0.27 5.75 -15.49
CA GLN A 55 -1.24 6.15 -16.51
C GLN A 55 -0.58 6.66 -17.81
N GLN A 56 0.67 7.11 -17.74
CA GLN A 56 1.46 7.59 -18.87
C GLN A 56 2.40 6.53 -19.46
N GLY A 57 2.34 5.28 -18.98
CA GLY A 57 3.21 4.19 -19.44
C GLY A 57 4.67 4.27 -18.94
N SER A 58 4.95 5.09 -17.93
CA SER A 58 6.29 5.30 -17.37
C SER A 58 6.44 4.73 -15.94
N PHE A 59 5.56 3.81 -15.54
CA PHE A 59 5.54 3.18 -14.21
C PHE A 59 6.90 2.60 -13.78
N ALA A 60 7.55 1.85 -14.67
CA ALA A 60 8.83 1.21 -14.39
C ALA A 60 9.91 2.22 -13.96
N ASN A 61 9.96 3.37 -14.65
CA ASN A 61 10.90 4.44 -14.35
C ASN A 61 10.58 5.09 -13.00
N ALA A 62 9.29 5.30 -12.70
CA ALA A 62 8.86 5.92 -11.44
C ALA A 62 9.20 5.05 -10.20
N LEU A 63 9.29 3.72 -10.36
CA LEU A 63 9.69 2.82 -9.28
C LEU A 63 11.21 2.73 -9.07
N ALA A 64 12.02 2.95 -10.12
CA ALA A 64 13.44 2.60 -10.16
C ALA A 64 14.29 3.23 -9.02
N GLU A 65 13.96 4.47 -8.63
CA GLU A 65 14.73 5.20 -7.61
C GLU A 65 14.38 4.77 -6.18
N SER A 66 13.14 4.34 -5.95
CA SER A 66 12.60 4.14 -4.61
C SER A 66 12.30 2.69 -4.25
N TRP A 67 12.38 1.78 -5.22
CA TRP A 67 12.17 0.35 -5.00
C TRP A 67 13.46 -0.45 -5.17
N SER A 68 13.51 -1.57 -4.47
CA SER A 68 14.49 -2.62 -4.74
C SER A 68 14.12 -3.35 -6.03
N LYS A 69 15.12 -3.65 -6.88
CA LYS A 69 14.94 -4.49 -8.06
C LYS A 69 14.42 -5.89 -7.72
N HIS A 70 14.69 -6.35 -6.49
CA HIS A 70 14.31 -7.66 -5.98
C HIS A 70 13.17 -7.59 -4.95
N ALA A 71 12.37 -6.52 -4.97
CA ALA A 71 11.29 -6.35 -4.01
C ALA A 71 10.38 -7.59 -3.97
N GLU A 72 10.04 -8.06 -2.78
CA GLU A 72 9.05 -9.11 -2.57
C GLU A 72 7.66 -8.54 -2.79
N ILE A 73 6.85 -9.21 -3.60
CA ILE A 73 5.49 -8.80 -3.91
C ILE A 73 4.56 -9.86 -3.36
N ILE A 74 3.65 -9.45 -2.48
CA ILE A 74 2.69 -10.37 -1.86
C ILE A 74 1.28 -9.87 -2.17
N GLY A 75 0.53 -10.64 -2.93
CA GLY A 75 -0.81 -10.28 -3.40
C GLY A 75 -1.87 -10.35 -2.29
N PRO A 76 -3.10 -9.91 -2.59
CA PRO A 76 -4.21 -9.85 -1.63
C PRO A 76 -4.49 -11.18 -0.93
N GLN A 77 -4.41 -12.28 -1.68
CA GLN A 77 -4.68 -13.64 -1.18
C GLN A 77 -3.41 -14.34 -0.67
N GLY A 78 -2.29 -13.61 -0.56
CA GLY A 78 -1.02 -14.17 -0.14
C GLY A 78 -0.21 -14.84 -1.23
N GLN A 79 -0.50 -14.57 -2.51
CA GLN A 79 0.36 -15.04 -3.60
C GLN A 79 1.72 -14.35 -3.48
N HIS A 80 2.81 -15.11 -3.48
CA HIS A 80 4.17 -14.55 -3.42
C HIS A 80 4.79 -14.45 -4.81
N GLY A 81 5.46 -13.34 -5.05
CA GLY A 81 6.28 -13.11 -6.23
C GLY A 81 7.45 -12.19 -5.90
N ARG A 82 8.33 -11.97 -6.87
CA ARG A 82 9.55 -11.18 -6.68
C ARG A 82 9.84 -10.33 -7.91
N GLY A 83 10.32 -9.12 -7.64
CA GLY A 83 10.89 -8.21 -8.61
C GLY A 83 9.87 -7.27 -9.24
N LEU A 84 10.38 -6.14 -9.73
CA LEU A 84 9.55 -5.07 -10.29
C LEU A 84 8.85 -5.48 -11.58
N ALA A 85 9.42 -6.42 -12.34
CA ALA A 85 8.80 -6.92 -13.57
C ALA A 85 7.39 -7.49 -13.32
N LEU A 86 7.19 -8.21 -12.21
CA LEU A 86 5.88 -8.72 -11.83
C LEU A 86 4.91 -7.59 -11.50
N LEU A 87 5.33 -6.61 -10.70
CA LEU A 87 4.48 -5.48 -10.32
C LEU A 87 4.11 -4.61 -11.53
N ILE A 88 5.05 -4.40 -12.45
CA ILE A 88 4.82 -3.69 -13.71
C ILE A 88 3.82 -4.45 -14.59
N HIS A 89 3.98 -5.78 -14.70
CA HIS A 89 3.04 -6.60 -15.45
C HIS A 89 1.63 -6.51 -14.89
N ILE A 90 1.45 -6.64 -13.57
CA ILE A 90 0.14 -6.53 -12.90
C ILE A 90 -0.48 -5.15 -13.16
N MET A 91 0.27 -4.07 -12.94
CA MET A 91 -0.23 -2.70 -13.17
C MET A 91 -0.62 -2.48 -14.63
N ASN A 92 0.17 -2.97 -15.59
CA ASN A 92 -0.15 -2.85 -17.01
C ASN A 92 -1.41 -3.65 -17.37
N SER A 93 -1.57 -4.87 -16.84
CA SER A 93 -2.79 -5.66 -17.05
C SER A 93 -4.04 -4.98 -16.49
N ASP A 94 -3.96 -4.36 -15.31
CA ASP A 94 -5.06 -3.54 -14.76
C ASP A 94 -5.40 -2.37 -15.71
N LEU A 95 -4.38 -1.65 -16.19
CA LEU A 95 -4.57 -0.50 -17.08
C LEU A 95 -5.15 -0.89 -18.45
N GLU A 96 -4.69 -2.01 -19.02
CA GLU A 96 -5.18 -2.61 -20.27
C GLU A 96 -6.63 -3.06 -20.14
N ALA A 97 -7.02 -3.59 -18.99
CA ALA A 97 -8.41 -3.90 -18.65
C ALA A 97 -9.27 -2.65 -18.36
N GLY A 98 -8.72 -1.44 -18.46
CA GLY A 98 -9.44 -0.19 -18.24
C GLY A 98 -9.55 0.22 -16.77
N VAL A 99 -8.95 -0.52 -15.84
CA VAL A 99 -8.92 -0.18 -14.41
C VAL A 99 -8.05 1.05 -14.17
N ARG A 100 -8.45 1.90 -13.23
CA ARG A 100 -7.63 3.03 -12.75
C ARG A 100 -7.47 2.96 -11.24
N GLN A 101 -6.27 3.27 -10.76
CA GLN A 101 -6.03 3.42 -9.32
C GLN A 101 -6.00 4.91 -8.96
N ARG A 102 -6.81 5.32 -7.99
CA ARG A 102 -6.82 6.67 -7.43
C ARG A 102 -6.34 6.59 -5.98
N VAL A 103 -5.13 7.06 -5.72
CA VAL A 103 -4.62 7.15 -4.34
C VAL A 103 -5.48 8.16 -3.56
N THR A 104 -6.00 7.74 -2.42
CA THR A 104 -6.87 8.55 -1.56
C THR A 104 -6.19 8.92 -0.25
N ASN A 105 -5.29 8.07 0.25
CA ASN A 105 -4.55 8.33 1.47
C ASN A 105 -3.12 7.78 1.38
N VAL A 106 -2.20 8.48 2.04
CA VAL A 106 -0.82 8.04 2.23
C VAL A 106 -0.40 8.38 3.63
N VAL A 107 0.17 7.39 4.32
CA VAL A 107 0.79 7.53 5.64
C VAL A 107 2.18 6.92 5.57
N ALA A 108 3.18 7.61 6.11
CA ALA A 108 4.55 7.13 6.15
C ALA A 108 5.13 7.21 7.57
N GLY A 109 5.97 6.23 7.89
CA GLY A 109 6.76 6.20 9.12
C GLY A 109 8.13 5.60 8.87
N PRO A 110 8.96 5.47 9.92
CA PRO A 110 10.27 4.83 9.80
C PRO A 110 10.13 3.39 9.27
N GLY A 111 10.61 3.14 8.05
CA GLY A 111 10.63 1.81 7.45
C GLY A 111 9.30 1.32 6.86
N VAL A 112 8.23 2.12 6.87
CA VAL A 112 6.92 1.71 6.35
C VAL A 112 6.20 2.85 5.62
N ILE A 113 5.53 2.51 4.53
CA ILE A 113 4.63 3.40 3.80
C ILE A 113 3.34 2.64 3.53
N ILE A 114 2.20 3.28 3.75
CA ILE A 114 0.88 2.74 3.44
C ILE A 114 0.22 3.66 2.43
N TRP A 115 -0.22 3.12 1.30
CA TRP A 115 -1.13 3.81 0.38
C TRP A 115 -2.49 3.14 0.44
N GLU A 116 -3.53 3.96 0.47
CA GLU A 116 -4.89 3.54 0.18
C GLU A 116 -5.24 4.09 -1.19
N ALA A 117 -5.80 3.24 -2.04
CA ALA A 117 -6.27 3.64 -3.35
C ALA A 117 -7.64 3.02 -3.63
N GLU A 118 -8.48 3.78 -4.28
CA GLU A 118 -9.66 3.24 -4.94
C GLU A 118 -9.27 2.59 -6.26
N LEU A 119 -9.91 1.48 -6.57
CA LEU A 119 -9.84 0.83 -7.87
C LEU A 119 -11.12 1.17 -8.61
N ILE A 120 -10.97 1.89 -9.72
CA ILE A 120 -12.07 2.32 -10.58
C ILE A 120 -12.13 1.32 -11.73
N SER A 121 -13.09 0.40 -11.65
CA SER A 121 -13.39 -0.56 -12.71
C SER A 121 -13.93 0.14 -13.97
N PRO A 122 -13.74 -0.44 -15.16
CA PRO A 122 -14.25 0.13 -16.39
C PRO A 122 -15.80 0.07 -16.43
N PRO A 123 -16.49 0.99 -17.14
CA PRO A 123 -17.95 1.05 -17.13
C PRO A 123 -18.67 -0.19 -17.69
N ASP A 124 -18.01 -0.91 -18.59
CA ASP A 124 -18.50 -2.13 -19.25
C ASP A 124 -18.27 -3.40 -18.41
N ASP A 125 -17.37 -3.35 -17.43
CA ASP A 125 -17.19 -4.40 -16.40
C ASP A 125 -17.01 -3.78 -14.99
N PRO A 126 -18.09 -3.28 -14.36
CA PRO A 126 -17.98 -2.59 -13.07
C PRO A 126 -17.48 -3.47 -11.91
N GLN A 127 -17.54 -4.80 -12.05
CA GLN A 127 -17.13 -5.77 -11.03
C GLN A 127 -15.72 -6.33 -11.27
N HIS A 128 -15.00 -5.80 -12.26
CA HIS A 128 -13.66 -6.27 -12.63
C HIS A 128 -12.68 -6.33 -11.46
N CYS A 129 -12.68 -5.30 -10.62
CA CYS A 129 -11.83 -5.20 -9.43
C CYS A 129 -12.65 -4.94 -8.16
N PRO A 130 -12.16 -5.40 -6.99
CA PRO A 130 -12.64 -4.90 -5.71
C PRO A 130 -12.49 -3.38 -5.62
N PRO A 131 -13.31 -2.65 -4.85
CA PRO A 131 -13.39 -1.19 -4.96
C PRO A 131 -12.16 -0.43 -4.41
N ALA A 132 -11.29 -1.10 -3.64
CA ALA A 132 -10.13 -0.47 -3.03
C ALA A 132 -8.97 -1.46 -2.84
N VAL A 133 -7.76 -0.91 -2.76
CA VAL A 133 -6.54 -1.64 -2.45
C VAL A 133 -5.68 -0.84 -1.46
N VAL A 134 -5.05 -1.56 -0.54
CA VAL A 134 -4.04 -1.02 0.38
C VAL A 134 -2.68 -1.58 0.01
N TRP A 135 -1.73 -0.69 -0.23
CA TRP A 135 -0.32 -1.00 -0.50
C TRP A 135 0.48 -0.81 0.79
N LEU A 136 0.74 -1.90 1.51
CA LEU A 136 1.66 -1.89 2.64
C LEU A 136 3.09 -2.13 2.14
N GLN A 137 3.92 -1.11 2.22
CA GLN A 137 5.29 -1.12 1.74
C GLN A 137 6.25 -1.12 2.93
N THR A 138 7.15 -2.10 2.98
CA THR A 138 8.24 -2.15 3.96
C THR A 138 9.54 -1.74 3.29
N LEU A 139 10.30 -0.86 3.95
CA LEU A 139 11.53 -0.29 3.42
C LEU A 139 12.76 -0.88 4.12
N ARG A 140 13.81 -1.10 3.35
CA ARG A 140 15.17 -1.34 3.84
C ARG A 140 16.11 -0.35 3.16
N SER A 141 16.94 0.33 3.95
CA SER A 141 17.89 1.33 3.45
C SER A 141 17.24 2.38 2.53
N GLY A 142 16.05 2.85 2.91
CA GLY A 142 15.30 3.88 2.18
C GLY A 142 14.58 3.41 0.90
N ARG A 143 14.69 2.13 0.54
CA ARG A 143 14.02 1.54 -0.64
C ARG A 143 12.96 0.54 -0.24
N VAL A 144 11.87 0.47 -0.99
CA VAL A 144 10.83 -0.56 -0.80
C VAL A 144 11.43 -1.93 -1.12
N GLU A 145 11.46 -2.79 -0.11
CA GLU A 145 11.93 -4.18 -0.21
C GLU A 145 10.77 -5.17 -0.28
N ARG A 146 9.60 -4.80 0.27
CA ARG A 146 8.41 -5.64 0.25
C ARG A 146 7.17 -4.81 0.04
N LEU A 147 6.29 -5.29 -0.83
CA LEU A 147 4.90 -4.85 -1.00
C LEU A 147 3.96 -5.96 -0.55
N ARG A 148 3.01 -5.64 0.32
CA ARG A 148 1.83 -6.47 0.59
C ARG A 148 0.57 -5.72 0.18
N LEU A 149 -0.24 -6.37 -0.65
CA LEU A 149 -1.53 -5.85 -1.07
C LEU A 149 -2.65 -6.41 -0.19
N PHE A 150 -3.66 -5.59 0.07
CA PHE A 150 -4.90 -5.98 0.73
C PHE A 150 -6.09 -5.35 0.01
N HIS A 151 -7.20 -6.07 -0.07
CA HIS A 151 -8.50 -5.47 -0.34
C HIS A 151 -9.22 -5.28 1.01
N PRO A 152 -9.61 -4.05 1.38
CA PRO A 152 -10.44 -3.84 2.55
C PRO A 152 -11.74 -4.63 2.42
N LEU A 153 -12.19 -5.23 3.52
CA LEU A 153 -13.55 -5.76 3.59
C LEU A 153 -14.50 -4.56 3.61
N VAL A 154 -15.35 -4.48 2.59
CA VAL A 154 -16.45 -3.50 2.52
C VAL A 154 -17.63 -4.03 3.34
#